data_AF-A0A8J8JXK2-F1
#
_entry.id   AF-A0A8J8JXK2-F1
#
_cell.length_a   1.000
_cell.length_b   1.000
_cell.length_c   1.000
_cell.angle_alpha   90.00
_cell.angle_beta   90.00
_cell.angle_gamma   90.00
#
_symmetry.space_group_name_H-M   'P 1'
#
loop_
_entity.id
_entity.type
_entity.pdbx_description
1 polymer ?
#
loop_
_entity_poly.entity_id
_entity_poly.type
_entity_poly.pdbx_seq_one_letter_code
_entity_poly.pdbx_strand_id
1 'polypeptide(L)'
;MKMSPQQFLDWKSKSITLLAMSGAGKTTLANKLPKDRWFHYSADYRIGTKYLGEPILDNIKRQAMDVPFLKKLLLSDSIHINNNITVDNLTAVSTFLGKLGNAEQDGLSLKEFKRRQALHHQAEIAALNDVPEFIHKAEDIYGYKHFLNDAGGSACELDNPAVLETLAQHTVIVYIKIPESLEQTIITRAKTNPKPL
;
A
#
# COMPACT_ATOMS: atom_id res chain seq x y z
N MET A 1 -16.76 12.45 -0.37
CA MET A 1 -17.33 13.79 -0.51
C MET A 1 -18.62 13.56 -1.27
N LYS A 2 -19.77 14.10 -0.84
CA LYS A 2 -21.02 13.85 -1.58
C LYS A 2 -21.20 14.97 -2.59
N MET A 3 -21.12 14.63 -3.87
CA MET A 3 -21.28 15.59 -4.97
C MET A 3 -22.12 14.99 -6.10
N SER A 4 -22.83 15.85 -6.84
CA SER A 4 -23.52 15.48 -8.05
C SER A 4 -22.53 15.29 -9.22
N PRO A 5 -22.94 14.60 -10.31
CA PRO A 5 -22.10 14.47 -11.51
C PRO A 5 -21.65 15.82 -12.07
N GLN A 6 -22.55 16.81 -12.09
CA GLN A 6 -22.22 18.15 -12.58
C GLN A 6 -21.18 18.84 -11.69
N GLN A 7 -21.35 18.77 -10.37
CA GLN A 7 -20.38 19.29 -9.41
C GLN A 7 -19.00 18.64 -9.58
N PHE A 8 -18.95 17.34 -9.86
CA PHE A 8 -17.69 16.65 -10.14
C PHE A 8 -17.01 17.17 -11.43
N LEU A 9 -17.77 17.35 -12.50
CA LEU A 9 -17.25 17.86 -13.77
C LEU A 9 -16.67 19.27 -13.60
N ASP A 10 -17.40 20.14 -12.92
CA ASP A 10 -17.03 21.54 -12.69
C ASP A 10 -15.89 21.71 -11.66
N TRP A 11 -15.57 20.66 -10.90
CA TRP A 11 -14.53 20.70 -9.87
C TRP A 11 -13.13 20.90 -10.46
N LYS A 12 -12.54 22.07 -10.25
CA LYS A 12 -11.25 22.44 -10.85
C LYS A 12 -10.05 21.70 -10.26
N SER A 13 -10.10 21.25 -9.02
CA SER A 13 -9.00 20.61 -8.28
C SER A 13 -9.41 19.23 -7.74
N LYS A 14 -9.59 18.28 -8.65
CA LYS A 14 -10.07 16.94 -8.33
C LYS A 14 -9.13 16.15 -7.41
N SER A 15 -9.70 15.63 -6.32
CA SER A 15 -9.07 14.68 -5.40
C SER A 15 -9.89 13.40 -5.32
N ILE A 16 -9.30 12.29 -5.77
CA ILE A 16 -9.99 11.01 -5.97
C ILE A 16 -9.29 9.90 -5.18
N THR A 17 -10.07 9.08 -4.48
CA THR A 17 -9.59 7.80 -3.94
C THR A 17 -10.15 6.66 -4.77
N LEU A 18 -9.27 5.81 -5.30
CA LEU A 18 -9.68 4.58 -5.98
C LEU A 18 -9.72 3.42 -4.99
N LEU A 19 -10.89 2.79 -4.87
CA LEU A 19 -11.07 1.54 -4.14
C LEU A 19 -11.39 0.43 -5.12
N ALA A 20 -10.73 -0.72 -4.99
CA ALA A 20 -11.05 -1.89 -5.79
C ALA A 20 -10.44 -3.13 -5.15
N MET A 21 -11.09 -4.27 -5.33
CA MET A 21 -10.49 -5.57 -5.02
C MET A 21 -9.17 -5.76 -5.79
N SER A 22 -8.26 -6.54 -5.23
CA SER A 22 -7.01 -6.90 -5.91
C SER A 22 -7.30 -7.51 -7.29
N GLY A 23 -6.61 -7.04 -8.33
CA GLY A 23 -6.80 -7.51 -9.71
C GLY A 23 -7.91 -6.81 -10.50
N ALA A 24 -8.67 -5.89 -9.90
CA ALA A 24 -9.73 -5.12 -10.56
C ALA A 24 -9.24 -4.05 -11.58
N GLY A 25 -7.92 -3.87 -11.74
CA GLY A 25 -7.35 -2.91 -12.69
C GLY A 25 -7.18 -1.48 -12.14
N LYS A 26 -7.22 -1.30 -10.82
CA LYS A 26 -7.01 -0.01 -10.14
C LYS A 26 -5.72 0.69 -10.58
N THR A 27 -4.59 -0.02 -10.53
CA THR A 27 -3.29 0.51 -10.97
C THR A 27 -3.26 0.82 -12.46
N THR A 28 -3.98 0.05 -13.30
CA THR A 28 -4.13 0.35 -14.72
C THR A 28 -4.88 1.65 -14.95
N LEU A 29 -5.95 1.91 -14.18
CA LEU A 29 -6.68 3.18 -14.24
C LEU A 29 -5.82 4.34 -13.74
N ALA A 30 -5.13 4.14 -12.61
CA ALA A 30 -4.21 5.14 -12.07
C ALA A 30 -3.14 5.54 -13.10
N ASN A 31 -2.53 4.56 -13.78
CA ASN A 31 -1.51 4.82 -14.79
C ASN A 31 -2.02 5.51 -16.07
N LYS A 32 -3.34 5.54 -16.31
CA LYS A 32 -3.93 6.30 -17.43
C LYS A 32 -4.09 7.79 -17.13
N LEU A 33 -4.03 8.20 -15.86
CA LEU A 33 -4.08 9.61 -15.51
C LEU A 33 -2.71 10.28 -15.77
N PRO A 34 -2.68 11.51 -16.31
CA PRO A 34 -1.42 12.17 -16.66
C PRO A 34 -0.58 12.49 -15.41
N LYS A 35 0.60 11.86 -15.29
CA LYS A 35 1.52 12.01 -14.14
C LYS A 35 2.10 13.41 -13.97
N ASP A 36 2.04 14.24 -15.01
CA ASP A 36 2.43 15.65 -15.02
C ASP A 36 1.35 16.58 -14.43
N ARG A 37 0.10 16.10 -14.35
CA ARG A 37 -1.04 16.90 -13.86
C ARG A 37 -1.68 16.35 -12.59
N TRP A 38 -1.45 15.07 -12.30
CA TRP A 38 -1.99 14.38 -11.13
C TRP A 38 -0.85 13.96 -10.21
N PHE A 39 -0.99 14.30 -8.94
CA PHE A 39 -0.16 13.71 -7.90
C PHE A 39 -0.66 12.30 -7.61
N HIS A 40 0.21 11.31 -7.75
CA HIS A 40 -0.10 9.91 -7.50
C HIS A 40 0.40 9.47 -6.13
N TYR A 41 -0.53 9.37 -5.19
CA TYR A 41 -0.27 8.79 -3.88
C TYR A 41 -0.51 7.29 -3.94
N SER A 42 0.53 6.49 -3.64
CA SER A 42 0.43 5.04 -3.51
C SER A 42 0.41 4.66 -2.04
N ALA A 43 -0.71 4.11 -1.57
CA ALA A 43 -0.85 3.66 -0.19
C ALA A 43 0.14 2.52 0.11
N ASP A 44 0.29 1.56 -0.80
CA ASP A 44 1.22 0.43 -0.63
C ASP A 44 2.68 0.90 -0.52
N TYR A 45 3.08 1.88 -1.33
CA TYR A 45 4.41 2.50 -1.23
C TYR A 45 4.58 3.19 0.13
N ARG A 46 3.56 3.91 0.61
CA ARG A 46 3.61 4.58 1.90
C ARG A 46 3.69 3.61 3.08
N ILE A 47 2.91 2.53 3.03
CA ILE A 47 2.95 1.42 4.00
C ILE A 47 4.38 0.90 4.10
N GLY A 48 4.99 0.54 2.98
CA GLY A 48 6.33 -0.01 2.94
C GLY A 48 7.40 0.95 3.43
N THR A 49 7.36 2.21 3.00
CA THR A 49 8.43 3.18 3.28
C THR A 49 8.34 3.85 4.64
N LYS A 50 7.14 4.27 5.08
CA LYS A 50 6.98 5.00 6.34
C LYS A 50 6.67 4.09 7.52
N TYR A 51 5.80 3.10 7.36
CA TYR A 51 5.22 2.39 8.50
C TYR A 51 5.83 1.01 8.73
N LEU A 52 6.20 0.31 7.66
CA LEU A 52 6.83 -1.01 7.75
C LEU A 52 8.34 -0.98 7.49
N GLY A 53 8.91 0.18 7.14
CA GLY A 53 10.34 0.32 6.84
C GLY A 53 11.23 -0.21 7.97
N GLU A 54 11.01 0.25 9.20
CA GLU A 54 11.76 -0.24 10.37
C GLU A 54 11.47 -1.71 10.71
N PRO A 55 10.20 -2.17 10.82
CA PRO A 55 9.91 -3.60 11.05
C PRO A 55 10.57 -4.55 10.05
N ILE A 56 10.57 -4.20 8.76
CA ILE A 56 11.23 -4.95 7.68
C ILE A 56 12.73 -4.96 7.92
N LEU A 57 13.32 -3.78 8.17
CA LEU A 57 14.76 -3.64 8.36
C LEU A 57 15.26 -4.41 9.60
N ASP A 58 14.51 -4.36 10.69
CA ASP A 58 14.79 -5.11 11.91
C ASP A 58 14.73 -6.61 11.68
N ASN A 59 13.77 -7.10 10.89
CA ASN A 59 13.72 -8.51 10.53
C ASN A 59 14.98 -8.94 9.75
N ILE A 60 15.43 -8.13 8.79
CA ILE A 60 16.66 -8.40 8.03
C ILE A 60 17.88 -8.36 8.95
N LYS A 61 17.98 -7.35 9.82
CA LYS A 61 19.08 -7.24 10.79
C LYS A 61 19.14 -8.46 11.71
N ARG A 62 18.01 -8.94 12.25
CA ARG A 62 17.99 -10.16 13.09
C ARG A 62 18.60 -11.35 12.38
N GLN A 63 18.23 -11.59 11.12
CA GLN A 63 18.81 -12.69 10.32
C GLN A 63 20.30 -12.45 10.01
N ALA A 64 20.70 -11.21 9.72
CA ALA A 64 22.09 -10.87 9.47
C ALA A 64 22.97 -11.08 10.73
N MET A 65 22.41 -10.97 11.94
CA MET A 65 23.12 -11.22 13.18
C MET A 65 23.46 -12.70 13.39
N ASP A 66 22.74 -13.62 12.74
CA ASP A 66 23.04 -15.07 12.78
C ASP A 66 24.21 -15.46 11.87
N VAL A 67 24.61 -14.57 10.95
CA VAL A 67 25.76 -14.74 10.07
C VAL A 67 26.99 -14.04 10.69
N PRO A 68 28.01 -14.76 11.20
CA PRO A 68 29.12 -14.14 11.94
C PRO A 68 29.86 -13.04 11.17
N PHE A 69 30.00 -13.20 9.85
CA PHE A 69 30.61 -12.20 8.98
C PHE A 69 29.81 -10.90 8.95
N LEU A 70 28.50 -10.97 8.70
CA LEU A 70 27.62 -9.80 8.64
C LEU A 70 27.48 -9.13 10.02
N LYS A 71 27.36 -9.93 11.09
CA LYS A 71 27.35 -9.44 12.47
C LYS A 71 28.55 -8.55 12.78
N LYS A 72 29.77 -9.00 12.44
CA LYS A 72 30.98 -8.21 12.68
C LYS A 72 30.94 -6.87 11.93
N LEU A 73 30.54 -6.90 10.66
CA LEU A 73 30.46 -5.68 9.83
C LEU A 73 29.41 -4.69 10.36
N LEU A 74 28.22 -5.18 10.72
CA LEU A 74 27.14 -4.35 11.27
C LEU A 74 27.49 -3.74 12.64
N LEU A 75 28.08 -4.53 13.55
CA LEU A 75 28.46 -4.04 14.88
C LEU A 75 29.61 -3.03 14.84
N SER A 76 30.48 -3.13 13.84
CA SER A 76 31.59 -2.18 13.62
C SER A 76 31.19 -0.95 12.80
N ASP A 77 29.91 -0.82 12.42
CA ASP A 77 29.39 0.22 11.53
C ASP A 77 30.12 0.28 10.16
N SER A 78 30.71 -0.84 9.73
CA SER A 78 31.40 -0.94 8.45
C SER A 78 30.43 -1.08 7.27
N ILE A 79 29.20 -1.51 7.54
CA ILE A 79 28.10 -1.59 6.57
C ILE A 79 26.80 -1.14 7.24
N HIS A 80 25.87 -0.63 6.44
CA HIS A 80 24.48 -0.41 6.83
C HIS A 80 23.54 -1.12 5.85
N ILE A 81 22.33 -1.43 6.32
CA ILE A 81 21.27 -2.05 5.51
C ILE A 81 20.17 -1.02 5.36
N ASN A 82 19.66 -0.88 4.13
CA ASN A 82 18.52 -0.02 3.83
C ASN A 82 17.51 -0.75 2.95
N ASN A 83 16.23 -0.43 3.10
CA ASN A 83 15.18 -0.95 2.25
C ASN A 83 15.08 -0.11 0.97
N ASN A 84 15.17 -0.77 -0.18
CA ASN A 84 14.87 -0.13 -1.46
C ASN A 84 13.44 -0.49 -1.90
N ILE A 85 12.46 0.22 -1.34
CA ILE A 85 11.05 0.07 -1.69
C ILE A 85 10.70 1.16 -2.70
N THR A 86 10.06 0.76 -3.80
CA THR A 86 9.57 1.69 -4.83
C THR A 86 8.09 1.41 -5.09
N VAL A 87 7.41 2.30 -5.82
CA VAL A 87 6.01 2.09 -6.20
C VAL A 87 5.83 0.79 -6.99
N ASP A 88 6.79 0.43 -7.84
CA ASP A 88 6.75 -0.77 -8.67
C ASP A 88 7.40 -2.00 -8.01
N ASN A 89 8.15 -1.81 -6.91
CA ASN A 89 8.81 -2.89 -6.18
C ASN A 89 8.47 -2.84 -4.68
N LEU A 90 7.49 -3.67 -4.31
CA LEU A 90 7.02 -3.87 -2.94
C LEU A 90 7.49 -5.22 -2.37
N THR A 91 8.49 -5.86 -2.98
CA THR A 91 8.92 -7.21 -2.60
C THR A 91 9.30 -7.29 -1.13
N ALA A 92 9.99 -6.28 -0.60
CA ALA A 92 10.38 -6.23 0.82
C ALA A 92 9.17 -6.31 1.76
N VAL A 93 8.05 -5.66 1.42
CA VAL A 93 6.80 -5.74 2.19
C VAL A 93 6.21 -7.14 2.10
N SER A 94 6.11 -7.70 0.89
CA SER A 94 5.56 -9.04 0.69
C SER A 94 6.37 -10.14 1.39
N THR A 95 7.70 -10.06 1.36
CA THR A 95 8.59 -11.01 2.03
C THR A 95 8.51 -10.87 3.54
N PHE A 96 8.36 -9.64 4.04
CA PHE A 96 8.14 -9.43 5.47
C PHE A 96 6.80 -10.01 5.91
N LEU A 97 5.69 -9.74 5.21
CA LEU A 97 4.39 -10.35 5.57
C LEU A 97 4.48 -11.88 5.59
N GLY A 98 5.16 -12.45 4.60
CA GLY A 98 5.42 -13.89 4.53
C GLY A 98 4.15 -14.71 4.33
N LYS A 99 4.22 -16.01 4.64
CA LYS A 99 3.07 -16.92 4.59
C LYS A 99 3.05 -17.77 5.84
N LEU A 100 1.86 -18.13 6.31
CA LEU A 100 1.72 -19.13 7.37
C LEU A 100 2.22 -20.50 6.86
N GLY A 101 3.09 -21.18 7.61
CA GLY A 101 3.56 -22.50 7.17
C GLY A 101 4.79 -23.04 7.91
N ASN A 102 5.44 -24.02 7.27
CA ASN A 102 6.64 -24.66 7.79
C ASN A 102 7.84 -23.70 7.74
N ALA A 103 8.50 -23.49 8.88
CA ALA A 103 9.70 -22.65 8.99
C ALA A 103 10.87 -23.11 8.11
N GLU A 104 10.97 -24.42 7.82
CA GLU A 104 12.00 -24.95 6.91
C GLU A 104 11.72 -24.64 5.43
N GLN A 105 10.53 -24.12 5.11
CA GLN A 105 10.10 -23.71 3.77
C GLN A 105 9.68 -22.23 3.75
N ASP A 106 10.38 -21.39 4.51
CA ASP A 106 10.13 -19.93 4.64
C ASP A 106 8.74 -19.56 5.19
N GLY A 107 8.07 -20.51 5.85
CA GLY A 107 6.79 -20.30 6.52
C GLY A 107 6.93 -19.67 7.90
N LEU A 108 5.98 -18.81 8.25
CA LEU A 108 5.89 -18.19 9.57
C LEU A 108 5.04 -19.03 10.51
N SER A 109 5.41 -19.01 11.79
CA SER A 109 4.52 -19.48 12.86
C SER A 109 3.25 -18.62 12.90
N LEU A 110 2.14 -19.20 13.37
CA LEU A 110 0.86 -18.47 13.49
C LEU A 110 1.00 -17.18 14.32
N LYS A 111 1.79 -17.22 15.39
CA LYS A 111 2.04 -16.07 16.26
C LYS A 111 2.72 -14.94 15.49
N GLU A 112 3.78 -15.27 14.75
CA GLU A 112 4.55 -14.27 14.01
C GLU A 112 3.76 -13.74 12.82
N PHE A 113 3.08 -14.61 12.08
CA PHE A 113 2.18 -14.24 10.99
C PHE A 113 1.12 -13.23 11.46
N LYS A 114 0.39 -13.54 12.54
CA LYS A 114 -0.61 -12.62 13.12
C LYS A 114 -0.01 -11.29 13.54
N ARG A 115 1.20 -11.29 14.13
CA ARG A 115 1.90 -10.06 14.51
C ARG A 115 2.18 -9.18 13.30
N ARG A 116 2.67 -9.76 12.19
CA ARG A 116 2.99 -9.02 10.96
C ARG A 116 1.73 -8.52 10.25
N GLN A 117 0.66 -9.31 10.21
CA GLN A 117 -0.65 -8.86 9.70
C GLN A 117 -1.21 -7.68 10.51
N ALA A 118 -1.08 -7.71 11.84
CA ALA A 118 -1.53 -6.60 12.68
C ALA A 118 -0.73 -5.31 12.41
N LEU A 119 0.59 -5.40 12.22
CA LEU A 119 1.43 -4.26 11.84
C LEU A 119 1.02 -3.70 10.47
N HIS A 120 0.77 -4.57 9.48
CA HIS A 120 0.32 -4.14 8.17
C HIS A 120 -1.05 -3.46 8.21
N HIS A 121 -2.00 -4.01 8.97
CA HIS A 121 -3.31 -3.38 9.16
C HIS A 121 -3.20 -1.98 9.78
N GLN A 122 -2.37 -1.82 10.83
CA GLN A 122 -2.11 -0.50 11.41
C GLN A 122 -1.45 0.45 10.42
N ALA A 123 -0.50 -0.04 9.63
CA ALA A 123 0.18 0.73 8.59
C ALA A 123 -0.79 1.18 7.49
N GLU A 124 -1.74 0.33 7.09
CA GLU A 124 -2.76 0.66 6.09
C GLU A 124 -3.70 1.76 6.59
N ILE A 125 -4.20 1.65 7.82
CA ILE A 125 -5.00 2.70 8.47
C ILE A 125 -4.23 4.02 8.47
N ALA A 126 -2.97 3.99 8.90
CA ALA A 126 -2.15 5.19 9.01
C ALA A 126 -1.84 5.81 7.63
N ALA A 127 -1.54 4.99 6.63
CA ALA A 127 -1.31 5.46 5.26
C ALA A 127 -2.56 6.07 4.62
N LEU A 128 -3.75 5.57 4.93
CA LEU A 128 -4.99 6.20 4.44
C LEU A 128 -5.29 7.51 5.19
N ASN A 129 -4.95 7.61 6.47
CA ASN A 129 -5.07 8.84 7.25
C ASN A 129 -4.04 9.93 6.88
N ASP A 130 -2.95 9.58 6.20
CA ASP A 130 -1.99 10.54 5.65
C ASP A 130 -2.56 11.29 4.41
N VAL A 131 -3.63 10.79 3.78
CA VAL A 131 -4.17 11.34 2.52
C VAL A 131 -4.50 12.83 2.57
N PRO A 132 -5.21 13.37 3.59
CA PRO A 132 -5.51 14.80 3.68
C PRO A 132 -4.25 15.66 3.64
N GLU A 133 -3.21 15.29 4.40
CA GLU A 133 -1.95 16.02 4.42
C GLU A 133 -1.25 15.97 3.05
N PHE A 134 -1.31 14.84 2.35
CA PHE A 134 -0.72 14.72 1.01
C PHE A 134 -1.47 15.49 -0.07
N ILE A 135 -2.79 15.69 0.06
CA ILE A 135 -3.54 16.60 -0.82
C ILE A 135 -2.97 18.01 -0.68
N HIS A 136 -2.74 18.48 0.55
CA HIS A 136 -2.14 19.79 0.78
C HIS A 136 -0.70 19.87 0.23
N LYS A 137 0.14 18.87 0.51
CA LYS A 137 1.52 18.83 0.01
C LYS A 137 1.59 18.78 -1.52
N ALA A 138 0.68 18.06 -2.16
CA ALA A 138 0.62 17.94 -3.61
C ALA A 138 0.47 19.32 -4.26
N GLU A 139 -0.39 20.18 -3.72
CA GLU A 139 -0.60 21.53 -4.22
C GLU A 139 0.51 22.49 -3.78
N ASP A 140 0.82 22.55 -2.48
CA ASP A 140 1.72 23.56 -1.89
C ASP A 140 3.19 23.35 -2.28
N ILE A 141 3.68 22.10 -2.24
CA ILE A 141 5.10 21.79 -2.47
C ILE A 141 5.35 21.51 -3.95
N TYR A 142 4.47 20.75 -4.57
CA TYR A 142 4.71 20.17 -5.90
C TYR A 142 3.88 20.84 -7.01
N GLY A 143 2.94 21.74 -6.68
CA GLY A 143 2.13 22.46 -7.66
C GLY A 143 1.08 21.60 -8.40
N TYR A 144 0.81 20.38 -7.92
CA TYR A 144 -0.21 19.51 -8.52
C TYR A 144 -1.60 19.97 -8.12
N LYS A 145 -2.42 20.25 -9.13
CA LYS A 145 -3.82 20.65 -8.94
C LYS A 145 -4.76 19.46 -8.72
N HIS A 146 -4.36 18.27 -9.14
CA HIS A 146 -5.17 17.07 -9.03
C HIS A 146 -4.45 16.01 -8.20
N PHE A 147 -5.22 15.25 -7.43
CA PHE A 147 -4.71 14.25 -6.51
C PHE A 147 -5.42 12.91 -6.71
N LEU A 148 -4.63 11.84 -6.75
CA LEU A 148 -5.10 10.47 -6.82
C LEU A 148 -4.52 9.66 -5.67
N ASN A 149 -5.39 9.15 -4.80
CA ASN A 149 -5.06 8.10 -3.85
C ASN A 149 -5.32 6.72 -4.48
N ASP A 150 -4.24 6.02 -4.81
CA ASP A 150 -4.24 4.61 -5.17
C ASP A 150 -4.19 3.76 -3.89
N ALA A 151 -5.36 3.51 -3.29
CA ALA A 151 -5.47 2.76 -2.04
C ALA A 151 -5.07 1.29 -2.22
N GLY A 152 -4.63 0.61 -1.16
CA GLY A 152 -4.30 -0.82 -1.21
C GLY A 152 -5.51 -1.68 -1.63
N GLY A 153 -5.26 -2.87 -2.20
CA GLY A 153 -6.34 -3.79 -2.57
C GLY A 153 -7.16 -4.29 -1.36
N SER A 154 -6.52 -4.33 -0.20
CA SER A 154 -7.09 -4.64 1.11
C SER A 154 -7.91 -3.50 1.72
N ALA A 155 -7.82 -2.26 1.19
CA ALA A 155 -8.55 -1.13 1.73
C ALA A 155 -10.08 -1.31 1.66
N CYS A 156 -10.57 -2.14 0.74
CA CYS A 156 -11.98 -2.53 0.66
C CYS A 156 -12.44 -3.41 1.83
N GLU A 157 -11.51 -4.13 2.46
CA GLU A 157 -11.72 -5.04 3.58
C GLU A 157 -11.33 -4.38 4.92
N LEU A 158 -10.94 -3.11 4.89
CA LEU A 158 -10.56 -2.33 6.06
C LEU A 158 -11.79 -2.09 6.94
N ASP A 159 -11.87 -2.79 8.07
CA ASP A 159 -12.95 -2.64 9.05
C ASP A 159 -12.71 -1.41 9.95
N ASN A 160 -12.62 -0.22 9.33
CA ASN A 160 -12.43 1.05 10.03
C ASN A 160 -13.27 2.17 9.40
N PRO A 161 -14.48 2.43 9.93
CA PRO A 161 -15.38 3.47 9.42
C PRO A 161 -14.76 4.88 9.44
N ALA A 162 -13.95 5.20 10.45
CA ALA A 162 -13.36 6.53 10.60
C ALA A 162 -12.38 6.86 9.46
N VAL A 163 -11.67 5.86 8.93
CA VAL A 163 -10.79 6.03 7.75
C VAL A 163 -11.63 6.34 6.52
N LEU A 164 -12.71 5.60 6.29
CA LEU A 164 -13.62 5.85 5.17
C LEU A 164 -14.27 7.23 5.26
N GLU A 165 -14.66 7.66 6.46
CA GLU A 165 -15.18 9.01 6.70
C GLU A 165 -14.14 10.08 6.40
N THR A 166 -12.89 9.89 6.85
CA THR A 166 -11.77 10.81 6.56
C THR A 166 -11.53 10.93 5.07
N LEU A 167 -11.46 9.80 4.35
CA LEU A 167 -11.32 9.78 2.89
C LEU A 167 -12.52 10.44 2.21
N ALA A 168 -13.73 10.21 2.71
CA ALA A 168 -14.94 10.83 2.20
C ALA A 168 -15.02 12.34 2.53
N GLN A 169 -14.36 12.85 3.55
CA GLN A 169 -14.33 14.30 3.78
C GLN A 169 -13.45 15.00 2.74
N HIS A 170 -12.35 14.36 2.31
CA HIS A 170 -11.32 15.01 1.51
C HIS A 170 -11.32 14.60 0.03
N THR A 171 -11.92 13.46 -0.32
CA THR A 171 -11.89 12.91 -1.68
C THR A 171 -13.25 12.40 -2.15
N VAL A 172 -13.39 12.26 -3.47
CA VAL A 172 -14.42 11.43 -4.08
C VAL A 172 -13.91 9.99 -4.11
N ILE A 173 -14.63 9.10 -3.45
CA ILE A 173 -14.32 7.67 -3.46
C ILE A 173 -14.96 7.05 -4.70
N VAL A 174 -14.13 6.47 -5.56
CA VAL A 174 -14.55 5.75 -6.76
C VAL A 174 -14.26 4.28 -6.54
N TYR A 175 -15.32 3.48 -6.43
CA TYR A 175 -15.22 2.04 -6.30
C TYR A 175 -15.28 1.36 -7.67
N ILE A 176 -14.24 0.63 -8.04
CA ILE A 176 -14.19 -0.16 -9.27
C ILE A 176 -14.77 -1.54 -8.96
N LYS A 177 -16.05 -1.72 -9.29
CA LYS A 177 -16.73 -3.01 -9.16
C LYS A 177 -16.33 -3.92 -10.33
N ILE A 178 -15.89 -5.12 -10.00
CA ILE A 178 -15.70 -6.19 -10.99
C ILE A 178 -17.09 -6.76 -11.35
N PRO A 179 -17.43 -6.89 -12.64
CA PRO A 179 -18.65 -7.58 -13.05
C PRO A 179 -18.53 -9.09 -12.83
N GLU A 180 -19.64 -9.75 -12.48
CA GLU A 180 -19.69 -11.20 -12.19
C GLU A 180 -19.12 -12.06 -13.33
N SER A 181 -19.28 -11.61 -14.59
CA SER A 181 -18.73 -12.29 -15.77
C SER A 181 -17.20 -12.41 -15.78
N LEU A 182 -16.48 -11.58 -15.01
CA LEU A 182 -15.02 -11.58 -14.92
C LEU A 182 -14.48 -12.24 -13.64
N GLU A 183 -15.36 -12.75 -12.77
CA GLU A 183 -14.98 -13.35 -11.48
C GLU A 183 -14.05 -14.55 -11.66
N GLN A 184 -14.39 -15.45 -12.59
CA GLN A 184 -13.57 -16.64 -12.90
C GLN A 184 -12.17 -16.29 -13.41
N THR A 185 -12.05 -15.19 -14.18
CA THR A 185 -10.75 -14.70 -14.65
C THR A 185 -9.90 -14.21 -13.49
N ILE A 186 -10.49 -13.54 -12.50
CA ILE A 186 -9.77 -13.05 -11.32
C ILE A 186 -9.38 -14.20 -10.39
N ILE A 187 -10.26 -15.17 -10.16
CA ILE A 187 -9.94 -16.38 -9.38
C ILE A 187 -8.75 -17.11 -10.02
N THR A 188 -8.76 -17.25 -11.35
CA THR A 188 -7.67 -17.90 -12.07
C THR A 188 -6.35 -17.13 -11.90
N ARG A 189 -6.37 -15.80 -12.01
CA ARG A 189 -5.19 -14.95 -11.78
C ARG A 189 -4.67 -15.01 -10.34
N ALA A 190 -5.57 -15.03 -9.36
CA ALA A 190 -5.21 -15.15 -7.95
C ALA A 190 -4.56 -16.51 -7.66
N LYS A 191 -4.99 -17.58 -8.33
CA LYS A 191 -4.36 -18.91 -8.22
C LYS A 191 -2.99 -18.98 -8.91
N THR A 192 -2.84 -18.35 -10.08
CA THR A 192 -1.57 -18.40 -10.83
C THR A 192 -0.50 -17.48 -10.25
N ASN A 193 -0.88 -16.35 -9.66
CA ASN A 193 0.02 -15.41 -8.98
C ASN A 193 -0.58 -14.97 -7.64
N PRO A 194 -0.55 -15.85 -6.60
CA PRO A 194 -1.10 -15.51 -5.30
C PRO A 194 -0.28 -14.40 -4.65
N LYS A 195 -0.96 -13.32 -4.24
CA LYS A 195 -0.35 -12.35 -3.32
C LYS A 195 -0.07 -13.03 -1.97
N PRO A 196 0.89 -12.54 -1.19
CA PRO A 196 0.97 -12.89 0.23
C PRO A 196 -0.38 -12.54 0.86
N LEU A 197 -1.01 -13.54 1.49
CA LEU A 197 -2.19 -13.36 2.32
C LEU A 197 -1.74 -13.02 3.73
#